data_AF-A0A645GHT6-F1
#
_entry.id   AF-A0A645GHT6-F1
#
_cell.length_a   1.000
_cell.length_b   1.000
_cell.length_c   1.000
_cell.angle_alpha   90.00
_cell.angle_beta   90.00
_cell.angle_gamma   90.00
#
_symmetry.space_group_name_H-M   'P 1'
#
loop_
_entity.id
_entity.type
_entity.pdbx_description
1 polymer ?
#
loop_
_entity_poly.entity_id
_entity_poly.type
_entity_poly.pdbx_seq_one_letter_code
_entity_poly.pdbx_strand_id
1 'polypeptide(L)'
;MKNFIDRVPANPNRYKITNESGGISYATIEREDNASVVGTALNREAFMALQGMEASNTAFDADGNIIEQYSTGVLLTTFRSNGDVVEIFADGSGQTITKTTKFNSDGSISEVIS
;
A
#
# COMPACT_ATOMS: atom_id res chain seq x y z
N MET A 1 -6.02 -2.84 1.36
CA MET A 1 -5.12 -2.10 0.42
C MET A 1 -3.71 -2.00 0.97
N LYS A 2 -2.70 -1.79 0.12
CA LYS A 2 -1.28 -1.78 0.52
C LYS A 2 -0.63 -0.41 0.31
N ASN A 3 -0.04 0.13 1.38
CA ASN A 3 0.90 1.25 1.28
C ASN A 3 2.30 0.72 1.00
N PHE A 4 3.00 1.35 0.06
CA PHE A 4 4.41 1.08 -0.21
C PHE A 4 5.26 2.08 0.55
N ILE A 5 6.11 1.56 1.43
CA ILE A 5 7.11 2.34 2.14
C ILE A 5 8.40 2.26 1.33
N ASP A 6 8.96 3.43 1.01
CA ASP A 6 10.25 3.51 0.34
C ASP A 6 11.37 3.02 1.26
N ARG A 7 12.33 2.31 0.65
CA ARG A 7 13.55 1.94 1.35
C ARG A 7 14.43 3.16 1.51
N VAL A 8 14.84 3.47 2.74
CA VAL A 8 15.79 4.55 3.02
C VAL A 8 17.14 3.94 3.39
N PRO A 9 18.22 4.21 2.64
CA PRO A 9 19.56 3.75 2.98
C PRO A 9 20.10 4.51 4.19
N ALA A 10 20.75 3.82 5.13
CA ALA A 10 21.40 4.43 6.29
C ALA A 10 22.65 5.23 5.88
N ASN A 11 23.39 4.74 4.88
CA ASN A 11 24.62 5.35 4.38
C ASN A 11 24.55 5.46 2.84
N PRO A 12 23.83 6.45 2.28
CA PRO A 12 23.63 6.56 0.84
C PRO A 12 24.97 6.70 0.09
N ASN A 13 25.11 5.95 -1.01
CA ASN A 13 26.24 6.00 -1.93
C ASN A 13 27.62 5.74 -1.31
N ARG A 14 27.68 5.01 -0.19
CA ARG A 14 28.96 4.66 0.46
C ARG A 14 29.48 3.30 -0.01
N TYR A 15 30.76 3.29 -0.36
CA TYR A 15 31.50 2.11 -0.81
C TYR A 15 32.77 1.93 0.01
N LYS A 16 33.08 0.70 0.37
CA LYS A 16 34.42 0.32 0.84
C LYS A 16 35.21 -0.21 -0.34
N ILE A 17 36.38 0.39 -0.60
CA ILE A 17 37.30 -0.02 -1.66
C ILE A 17 38.57 -0.53 -0.98
N THR A 18 38.92 -1.79 -1.23
CA THR A 18 40.18 -2.38 -0.76
C THR A 18 41.05 -2.66 -1.99
N ASN A 19 42.18 -1.94 -2.11
CA ASN A 19 43.15 -2.18 -3.18
C ASN A 19 44.09 -3.33 -2.79
N GLU A 20 44.43 -4.20 -3.75
CA GLU A 20 45.60 -5.08 -3.60
C GLU A 20 46.87 -4.25 -3.90
N SER A 21 47.91 -4.43 -3.10
CA SER A 21 49.06 -3.50 -3.01
C SER A 21 49.68 -3.12 -4.37
N GLY A 22 49.48 -1.88 -4.80
CA GLY A 22 50.41 -1.11 -5.64
C GLY A 22 50.63 -1.53 -7.11
N GLY A 23 50.06 -2.64 -7.57
CA GLY A 23 50.04 -3.04 -8.99
C GLY A 23 48.66 -2.88 -9.62
N ILE A 24 48.52 -3.14 -10.93
CA ILE A 24 47.20 -3.33 -11.56
C ILE A 24 46.48 -4.40 -10.73
N SER A 25 45.44 -3.99 -10.01
CA SER A 25 44.82 -4.77 -8.94
C SER A 25 43.31 -4.81 -9.11
N TYR A 26 42.72 -5.95 -8.72
CA TYR A 26 41.28 -6.09 -8.61
C TYR A 26 40.86 -5.55 -7.24
N ALA A 27 39.96 -4.57 -7.20
CA ALA A 27 39.38 -4.07 -5.96
C ALA A 27 38.03 -4.75 -5.71
N THR A 28 37.80 -5.21 -4.48
CA THR A 28 36.44 -5.56 -4.05
C THR A 28 35.71 -4.29 -3.69
N ILE A 29 34.56 -4.05 -4.32
CA ILE A 29 33.66 -2.95 -4.02
C ILE A 29 32.51 -3.51 -3.20
N GLU A 30 32.45 -3.14 -1.93
CA GLU A 30 31.32 -3.46 -1.06
C GLU A 30 30.47 -2.21 -0.86
N ARG A 31 29.17 -2.29 -1.19
CA ARG A 31 28.21 -1.25 -0.85
C ARG A 31 27.79 -1.41 0.60
N GLU A 32 27.83 -0.33 1.36
CA GLU A 32 27.25 -0.33 2.70
C GLU A 32 25.73 -0.19 2.61
N ASP A 33 25.07 -1.24 2.12
CA ASP A 33 23.65 -1.26 1.75
C ASP A 33 22.74 -1.61 2.94
N ASN A 34 23.01 -1.02 4.10
CA ASN A 34 22.14 -1.13 5.27
C ASN A 34 21.02 -0.10 5.17
N ALA A 35 19.78 -0.51 5.45
CA ALA A 35 18.62 0.36 5.41
C ALA A 35 18.29 0.92 6.81
N SER A 36 17.99 2.21 6.91
CA SER A 36 17.38 2.82 8.09
C SER A 36 15.87 2.63 8.12
N VAL A 37 15.25 2.48 6.94
CA VAL A 37 13.86 2.05 6.77
C VAL A 37 13.82 0.91 5.77
N VAL A 38 13.33 -0.26 6.22
CA VAL A 38 13.12 -1.40 5.32
C VAL A 38 11.93 -1.09 4.41
N GLY A 39 12.17 -1.08 3.11
CA GLY A 39 11.11 -0.84 2.13
C GLY A 39 10.12 -1.99 2.02
N THR A 40 8.92 -1.69 1.53
CA THR A 40 7.93 -2.72 1.22
C THR A 40 8.41 -3.57 0.04
N ALA A 41 8.37 -4.89 0.18
CA ALA A 41 8.76 -5.79 -0.90
C ALA A 41 7.81 -5.65 -2.11
N LEU A 42 8.37 -5.48 -3.30
CA LEU A 42 7.61 -5.45 -4.56
C LEU A 42 7.42 -6.88 -5.07
N ASN A 43 6.46 -7.59 -4.47
CA ASN A 43 6.16 -8.98 -4.79
C ASN A 43 4.68 -9.18 -5.17
N ARG A 44 4.33 -10.39 -5.59
CA ARG A 44 2.94 -10.72 -5.98
C ARG A 44 1.95 -10.39 -4.88
N GLU A 45 2.24 -10.77 -3.64
CA GLU A 45 1.37 -10.51 -2.49
C GLU A 45 1.08 -9.00 -2.34
N ALA A 46 2.12 -8.16 -2.38
CA ALA A 46 1.97 -6.72 -2.27
C ALA A 46 1.15 -6.11 -3.43
N PHE A 47 1.35 -6.57 -4.66
CA PHE A 47 0.61 -6.08 -5.82
C PHE A 47 -0.84 -6.58 -5.88
N MET A 48 -1.14 -7.77 -5.35
CA MET A 48 -2.52 -8.25 -5.22
C MET A 48 -3.25 -7.46 -4.12
N ALA A 49 -2.61 -7.24 -2.98
CA ALA A 49 -3.14 -6.40 -1.91
C ALA A 49 -3.37 -4.95 -2.33
N LEU A 50 -2.51 -4.39 -3.20
CA LEU A 50 -2.71 -3.06 -3.80
C LEU A 50 -4.04 -2.97 -4.58
N GLN A 51 -4.44 -4.05 -5.25
CA GLN A 51 -5.65 -4.14 -6.05
C GLN A 51 -6.88 -4.60 -5.24
N GLY A 52 -6.77 -4.65 -3.91
CA GLY A 52 -7.85 -5.14 -3.03
C GLY A 52 -8.03 -6.66 -3.02
N MET A 53 -7.12 -7.41 -3.65
CA MET A 53 -7.15 -8.87 -3.68
C MET A 53 -6.24 -9.45 -2.59
N GLU A 54 -6.58 -9.20 -1.33
CA GLU A 54 -5.92 -9.75 -0.16
C GLU A 54 -6.95 -10.36 0.81
N ALA A 55 -6.48 -11.17 1.75
CA ALA A 55 -7.37 -11.77 2.74
C ALA A 55 -7.94 -10.68 3.66
N SER A 56 -9.25 -10.72 3.86
CA SER A 56 -9.97 -9.90 4.83
C SER A 56 -10.89 -10.77 5.69
N ASN A 57 -11.27 -10.24 6.85
CA ASN A 57 -12.44 -10.73 7.57
C ASN A 57 -13.62 -9.81 7.26
N THR A 58 -14.66 -10.34 6.66
CA THR A 58 -15.85 -9.58 6.26
C THR A 58 -16.98 -9.77 7.26
N ALA A 59 -17.57 -8.68 7.70
CA ALA A 59 -18.74 -8.65 8.56
C ALA A 59 -19.79 -7.67 8.01
N PHE A 60 -21.03 -7.86 8.45
CA PHE A 60 -22.13 -6.91 8.22
C PHE A 60 -22.49 -6.27 9.55
N ASP A 61 -22.67 -4.95 9.57
CA ASP A 61 -23.19 -4.25 10.75
C ASP A 61 -24.72 -4.30 10.81
N ALA A 62 -25.30 -3.71 11.86
CA ALA A 62 -26.75 -3.68 12.07
C ALA A 62 -27.52 -2.88 11.00
N ASP A 63 -26.83 -1.96 10.33
CA ASP A 63 -27.38 -1.12 9.26
C ASP A 63 -27.19 -1.77 7.87
N GLY A 64 -26.56 -2.96 7.81
CA GLY A 64 -26.30 -3.70 6.58
C GLY A 64 -25.08 -3.21 5.79
N ASN A 65 -24.24 -2.35 6.38
CA ASN A 65 -22.96 -1.97 5.79
C ASN A 65 -21.98 -3.14 5.86
N ILE A 66 -21.05 -3.17 4.92
CA ILE A 66 -20.00 -4.18 4.88
C ILE A 66 -18.75 -3.62 5.55
N ILE A 67 -18.18 -4.36 6.49
CA ILE A 67 -16.91 -4.06 7.13
C ILE A 67 -15.93 -5.15 6.73
N GLU A 68 -14.85 -4.77 6.05
CA GLU A 68 -13.74 -5.67 5.72
C GLU A 68 -12.49 -5.28 6.51
N GLN A 69 -12.08 -6.17 7.41
CA GLN A 69 -10.86 -6.01 8.19
C GLN A 69 -9.69 -6.65 7.45
N TYR A 70 -8.76 -5.81 7.01
CA TYR A 70 -7.49 -6.20 6.42
C TYR A 70 -6.35 -6.14 7.45
N SER A 71 -5.21 -6.73 7.13
CA SER A 71 -3.99 -6.61 7.95
C SER A 71 -3.45 -5.17 8.02
N THR A 72 -3.79 -4.35 7.02
CA THR A 72 -3.30 -2.99 6.83
C THR A 72 -4.29 -1.90 7.21
N GLY A 73 -5.56 -2.24 7.43
CA GLY A 73 -6.63 -1.27 7.65
C GLY A 73 -8.02 -1.87 7.61
N VAL A 74 -9.02 -1.00 7.58
CA VAL A 74 -10.45 -1.36 7.53
C VAL A 74 -11.08 -0.68 6.33
N LEU A 75 -11.85 -1.43 5.53
CA LEU A 75 -12.75 -0.87 4.52
C LEU A 75 -14.18 -0.93 5.06
N LEU A 76 -14.87 0.20 5.05
CA LEU A 76 -16.30 0.31 5.32
C LEU A 76 -17.03 0.66 4.02
N THR A 77 -17.95 -0.21 3.61
CA THR A 77 -18.84 0.02 2.46
C THR A 77 -20.25 0.30 2.95
N THR A 78 -20.70 1.52 2.75
CA THR A 78 -22.01 2.04 3.18
C THR A 78 -22.95 2.16 1.99
N PHE A 79 -24.15 1.59 2.11
CA PHE A 79 -25.23 1.75 1.15
C PHE A 79 -26.14 2.89 1.61
N ARG A 80 -26.05 4.05 0.95
CA ARG A 80 -26.82 5.23 1.36
C ARG A 80 -28.26 5.15 0.87
N SER A 81 -29.15 5.81 1.60
CA SER A 81 -30.58 5.89 1.27
C SER A 81 -30.87 6.59 -0.07
N ASN A 82 -29.93 7.39 -0.57
CA ASN A 82 -30.01 8.02 -1.90
C ASN A 82 -29.57 7.09 -3.04
N GLY A 83 -29.18 5.85 -2.73
CA GLY A 83 -28.71 4.85 -3.71
C GLY A 83 -27.21 4.86 -3.96
N ASP A 84 -26.46 5.84 -3.45
CA ASP A 84 -25.01 5.88 -3.59
C ASP A 84 -24.35 4.80 -2.72
N VAL A 85 -23.22 4.27 -3.19
CA VAL A 85 -22.34 3.41 -2.41
C VAL A 85 -21.09 4.21 -2.05
N VAL A 86 -20.72 4.20 -0.76
CA VAL A 86 -19.49 4.84 -0.29
C VAL A 86 -18.59 3.87 0.41
N GLU A 87 -17.36 3.82 -0.07
CA GLU A 87 -16.28 2.98 0.40
C GLU A 87 -15.26 3.88 1.08
N ILE A 88 -15.00 3.66 2.37
CA ILE A 88 -13.98 4.38 3.14
C ILE A 88 -12.97 3.38 3.64
N PHE A 89 -11.73 3.48 3.15
CA PHE A 89 -10.62 2.72 3.71
C PHE A 89 -9.83 3.61 4.66
N ALA A 90 -9.63 3.12 5.89
CA ALA A 90 -8.75 3.72 6.88
C ALA A 90 -7.57 2.77 7.13
N ASP A 91 -6.35 3.25 6.91
CA ASP A 91 -5.15 2.49 7.22
C ASP A 91 -4.79 2.54 8.71
N GLY A 92 -3.87 1.68 9.15
CA GLY A 92 -3.40 1.66 10.53
C GLY A 92 -2.68 2.94 11.01
N SER A 93 -2.35 3.87 10.10
CA SER A 93 -1.77 5.18 10.42
C SER A 93 -2.82 6.29 10.55
N GLY A 94 -4.08 5.98 10.27
CA GLY A 94 -5.19 6.94 10.29
C GLY A 94 -5.37 7.72 8.99
N GLN A 95 -4.60 7.42 7.93
CA GLN A 95 -4.89 7.97 6.61
C GLN A 95 -6.14 7.29 6.05
N THR A 96 -6.96 8.09 5.37
CA THR A 96 -8.21 7.61 4.78
C THR A 96 -8.27 7.94 3.31
N ILE A 97 -8.91 7.06 2.56
CA ILE A 97 -9.30 7.29 1.18
C ILE A 97 -10.78 6.95 1.04
N THR A 98 -11.52 7.82 0.38
CA THR A 98 -12.95 7.65 0.15
C THR A 98 -13.21 7.48 -1.33
N LYS A 99 -13.99 6.46 -1.69
CA LYS A 99 -14.56 6.31 -3.01
C LYS A 99 -16.08 6.41 -2.90
N THR A 100 -16.69 7.25 -3.75
CA THR A 100 -18.14 7.36 -3.88
C THR A 100 -18.56 6.90 -5.26
N THR A 101 -19.41 5.89 -5.29
CA THR A 101 -20.04 5.34 -6.50
C THR A 101 -21.48 5.83 -6.57
N LYS A 102 -21.80 6.58 -7.63
CA LYS A 102 -23.14 7.11 -7.88
C LYS A 102 -23.80 6.40 -9.05
N PHE A 103 -25.06 6.06 -8.88
CA PHE A 103 -25.92 5.54 -9.94
C PHE A 103 -26.72 6.68 -10.53
N ASN A 104 -26.38 7.07 -11.76
CA ASN A 104 -27.00 8.21 -12.42
C ASN A 104 -28.37 7.82 -12.99
N SER A 105 -29.24 8.82 -13.20
CA SER A 105 -30.59 8.61 -13.71
C SER A 105 -30.64 8.09 -15.15
N ASP A 106 -29.56 8.24 -15.92
CA ASP A 106 -29.39 7.69 -17.27
C ASP A 106 -28.92 6.22 -17.27
N GLY A 107 -28.78 5.61 -16.09
CA GLY A 107 -28.30 4.24 -15.92
C GLY A 107 -26.77 4.10 -15.94
N SER A 108 -26.03 5.20 -16.11
CA SER A 108 -24.57 5.19 -15.99
C SER A 108 -24.12 5.18 -14.52
N ILE A 109 -22.86 4.82 -14.30
CA ILE A 109 -22.21 4.86 -12.98
C ILE A 109 -21.06 5.88 -13.04
N SER A 110 -20.90 6.68 -11.99
CA SER A 110 -19.73 7.53 -11.79
C SER A 110 -19.04 7.23 -10.47
N GLU A 111 -17.72 7.32 -10.47
CA GLU A 111 -16.90 7.06 -9.28
C GLU A 111 -16.00 8.26 -9.01
N VAL A 112 -15.97 8.73 -7.76
CA VAL A 112 -15.10 9.82 -7.31
C VAL A 112 -14.24 9.33 -6.16
N ILE A 113 -12.92 9.53 -6.27
CA ILE A 113 -11.94 9.19 -5.24
C ILE A 113 -11.45 10.50 -4.60
N SER A 114 -11.41 10.57 -3.27
CA SER A 114 -10.99 11.74 -2.49
C SER A 114 -10.28 11.37 -1.20
#